data_AF-F0QW69-F1
#
_entry.id   AF-F0QW69-F1
#
_cell.length_a   1.000
_cell.length_b   1.000
_cell.length_c   1.000
_cell.angle_alpha   90.00
_cell.angle_beta   90.00
_cell.angle_gamma   90.00
#
_symmetry.space_group_name_H-M   'P 1'
#
loop_
_entity.id
_entity.type
_entity.pdbx_description
1 polymer ?
#
loop_
_entity_poly.entity_id
_entity_poly.type
_entity_poly.pdbx_seq_one_letter_code
_entity_poly.pdbx_strand_id
1 'polypeptide(L)' 'MDKLESRIRMYITRYMNSDKFGGKVFVIHGNDTREFMDLSEARNAALSLPGVSIIIAVPKKDEADETFIRFVRLLRES' A
#
# COMPACT_ATOMS: atom_id res chain seq x y z
N MET A 1 14.67 -2.64 15.92
CA MET A 1 13.65 -2.84 14.87
C MET A 1 14.15 -2.16 13.61
N ASP A 2 14.08 -2.86 12.49
CA ASP A 2 14.63 -2.39 11.21
C ASP A 2 13.81 -1.20 10.68
N LYS A 3 14.46 -0.11 10.27
CA LYS A 3 13.76 1.15 9.89
C LYS A 3 12.81 0.96 8.72
N LEU A 4 13.09 0.00 7.85
CA LEU A 4 12.26 -0.33 6.68
C LEU A 4 10.99 -1.07 7.08
N GLU A 5 11.08 -2.05 7.98
CA GLU A 5 9.91 -2.83 8.43
C GLU A 5 8.90 -1.92 9.13
N SER A 6 9.34 -1.08 10.06
CA SER A 6 8.47 -0.12 10.74
C SER A 6 7.79 0.85 9.75
N ARG A 7 8.52 1.25 8.71
CA ARG A 7 7.98 2.14 7.67
C ARG A 7 6.95 1.43 6.79
N ILE A 8 7.19 0.18 6.39
CA ILE A 8 6.24 -0.64 5.64
C ILE A 8 4.97 -0.84 6.47
N ARG A 9 5.09 -1.21 7.75
CA ARG A 9 3.95 -1.37 8.66
C ARG A 9 3.11 -0.09 8.74
N MET A 10 3.75 1.06 8.96
CA MET A 10 3.07 2.36 9.00
C MET A 10 2.23 2.60 7.73
N TYR A 11 2.78 2.33 6.55
CA TYR A 11 2.06 2.56 5.29
C TYR A 11 0.95 1.54 5.04
N ILE A 12 1.16 0.27 5.37
CA ILE A 12 0.10 -0.74 5.26
C ILE A 12 -1.06 -0.38 6.21
N THR A 13 -0.77 -0.03 7.47
CA THR A 13 -1.80 0.39 8.43
C THR A 13 -2.57 1.62 7.95
N ARG A 14 -1.88 2.57 7.31
CA ARG A 14 -2.49 3.81 6.81
C ARG A 14 -3.34 3.61 5.56
N TYR A 15 -2.85 2.86 4.57
CA TYR A 15 -3.43 2.80 3.23
C TYR A 15 -4.19 1.51 2.93
N MET A 16 -3.94 0.41 3.65
CA MET A 16 -4.63 -0.86 3.45
C MET A 16 -6.01 -0.84 4.12
N ASN A 17 -6.92 -0.08 3.51
CA ASN A 17 -8.31 0.04 3.90
C ASN A 17 -9.18 0.03 2.64
N SER A 18 -9.75 -1.12 2.32
CA SER A 18 -10.58 -1.32 1.13
C SER A 18 -11.86 -0.47 1.13
N ASP A 19 -12.41 -0.11 2.29
CA ASP A 19 -13.60 0.77 2.35
C ASP A 19 -13.27 2.22 1.95
N LYS A 20 -12.04 2.69 2.21
CA LYS A 20 -11.62 4.07 1.90
C LYS A 20 -10.84 4.20 0.59
N PHE A 21 -10.03 3.20 0.29
CA PHE A 21 -9.03 3.26 -0.77
C PHE A 21 -9.11 2.09 -1.75
N GLY A 22 -10.17 1.28 -1.69
CA GLY A 22 -10.33 0.11 -2.56
C GLY A 22 -10.20 0.47 -4.04
N GLY A 23 -9.43 -0.32 -4.79
CA GLY A 23 -9.14 -0.13 -6.20
C GLY A 23 -8.03 0.90 -6.48
N LYS A 24 -7.45 1.52 -5.46
CA LYS A 24 -6.33 2.46 -5.62
C LYS A 24 -4.99 1.77 -5.47
N VAL A 25 -3.97 2.35 -6.09
CA VAL A 25 -2.57 1.96 -5.94
C VAL A 25 -1.77 3.16 -5.44
N PHE A 26 -1.06 2.99 -4.34
CA PHE A 26 -0.18 4.01 -3.79
C PHE A 26 1.27 3.73 -4.14
N VAL A 27 1.98 4.74 -4.62
CA VAL A 27 3.43 4.71 -4.76
C VAL A 27 4.01 5.65 -3.71
N ILE A 28 4.87 5.10 -2.87
CA ILE A 28 5.51 5.82 -1.78
C ILE A 28 7.01 5.85 -2.04
N HIS A 29 7.57 7.06 -2.14
CA HIS A 29 8.96 7.29 -2.44
C HIS A 29 9.53 8.35 -1.51
N GLY A 30 10.43 7.95 -0.61
CA GLY A 30 10.80 8.84 0.48
C GLY A 30 9.56 9.32 1.23
N ASN A 31 9.41 10.63 1.41
CA ASN A 31 8.26 11.20 2.12
C ASN A 31 7.06 11.48 1.20
N ASP A 32 7.20 11.25 -0.11
CA ASP A 32 6.15 11.50 -1.08
C ASP A 32 5.24 10.28 -1.22
N THR A 33 3.94 10.53 -1.33
CA THR A 33 2.95 9.50 -1.65
C THR A 33 2.11 9.98 -2.82
N ARG A 34 2.02 9.15 -3.85
CA ARG A 34 1.20 9.38 -5.05
C ARG A 34 0.15 8.29 -5.15
N GLU A 35 -1.03 8.67 -5.62
CA GLU A 35 -2.19 7.79 -5.79
C GLU A 35 -2.43 7.56 -7.28
N PHE A 36 -2.76 6.32 -7.63
CA PHE A 36 -3.08 5.87 -8.98
C PHE A 36 -4.31 4.98 -8.95
N MET A 37 -4.97 4.86 -10.11
CA MET A 37 -6.09 3.93 -10.32
C MET A 37 -5.64 2.66 -11.07
N ASP A 38 -4.44 2.68 -11.65
CA ASP A 38 -3.89 1.60 -12.47
C ASP A 38 -2.49 1.19 -11.98
N LEU A 39 -2.25 -0.13 -11.92
CA LEU A 39 -0.98 -0.68 -11.46
C LEU A 39 0.16 -0.44 -12.43
N SER A 40 -0.11 -0.39 -13.73
CA SER A 40 0.90 -0.14 -14.76
C SER A 40 1.41 1.30 -14.68
N GLU A 41 0.51 2.27 -14.53
CA GLU A 41 0.87 3.68 -14.30
C GLU A 41 1.67 3.85 -13.01
N ALA A 42 1.20 3.24 -11.91
CA ALA A 42 1.90 3.26 -10.62
C ALA A 42 3.31 2.68 -10.74
N ARG A 43 3.47 1.55 -11.43
CA ARG A 43 4.77 0.91 -11.66
C ARG A 43 5.70 1.80 -12.49
N ASN A 44 5.19 2.38 -13.58
CA ASN A 44 5.99 3.26 -14.44
C ASN A 44 6.45 4.50 -13.66
N ALA A 45 5.57 5.09 -12.84
CA ALA A 45 5.93 6.18 -11.95
C ALA A 45 7.00 5.76 -10.93
N ALA A 46 6.85 4.59 -10.29
CA ALA A 46 7.80 4.09 -9.31
C ALA A 46 9.20 3.83 -9.91
N LEU A 47 9.27 3.28 -11.13
CA LEU A 47 10.52 2.99 -11.84
C LEU A 47 11.25 4.25 -12.32
N SER A 48 10.50 5.35 -12.53
CA SER A 48 11.10 6.65 -12.90
C SER A 48 11.79 7.37 -11.73
N LEU A 49 11.58 6.89 -10.49
CA LEU A 49 12.13 7.50 -9.29
C LEU A 49 13.42 6.79 -8.86
N PRO A 50 14.51 7.51 -8.57
CA PRO A 50 15.78 6.90 -8.18
C PRO A 50 15.69 6.34 -6.75
N GLY A 51 16.12 5.09 -6.53
CA GLY A 51 16.17 4.47 -5.20
C GLY A 51 15.02 3.50 -4.94
N VAL A 52 14.54 3.42 -3.69
CA VAL A 52 13.51 2.46 -3.27
C VAL A 52 12.14 3.13 -3.23
N SER A 53 11.19 2.52 -3.92
CA SER A 53 9.77 2.89 -3.90
C SER A 53 8.94 1.72 -3.38
N ILE A 54 7.95 2.01 -2.55
CA ILE A 54 6.99 1.02 -2.04
C ILE A 54 5.69 1.20 -2.83
N ILE A 55 5.18 0.11 -3.40
CA ILE A 55 3.90 0.09 -4.12
C ILE A 55 2.89 -0.68 -3.27
N ILE A 56 1.73 -0.07 -3.00
CA ILE A 56 0.64 -0.67 -2.23
C ILE A 56 -0.61 -0.67 -3.10
N ALA A 57 -1.00 -1.82 -3.62
CA ALA A 57 -2.29 -2.01 -4.28
C ALA A 57 -3.34 -2.37 -3.21
N VAL A 58 -4.42 -1.60 -3.15
CA VAL A 58 -5.51 -1.83 -2.20
C VAL A 58 -6.66 -2.51 -2.93
N PRO A 59 -6.97 -3.78 -2.61
CA PRO A 59 -8.06 -4.49 -3.27
C PRO A 59 -9.39 -3.81 -2.97
N LYS A 60 -10.32 -3.87 -3.92
CA LYS A 60 -11.70 -3.45 -3.67
C LYS A 60 -12.33 -4.37 -2.62
N LYS A 61 -13.43 -3.90 -2.03
CA LYS A 61 -14.11 -4.63 -0.95
C LYS A 61 -14.62 -6.01 -1.37
N ASP A 62 -15.07 -6.12 -2.62
CA ASP A 62 -15.56 -7.34 -3.25
C ASP A 62 -14.43 -8.27 -3.74
N GLU A 63 -13.20 -7.77 -3.84
CA GLU A 63 -11.99 -8.53 -4.18
C GLU A 63 -11.24 -9.01 -2.93
N ALA A 64 -11.51 -8.40 -1.77
CA ALA A 64 -10.87 -8.71 -0.50
C ALA A 64 -11.52 -9.95 0.16
N ASP A 65 -10.80 -11.06 0.21
CA ASP A 65 -11.24 -12.26 0.92
C ASP A 65 -11.06 -12.16 2.45
N GLU A 66 -11.61 -13.13 3.18
CA GLU A 66 -11.48 -13.18 4.65
C GLU A 66 -10.03 -13.25 5.12
N THR A 67 -9.15 -13.87 4.33
CA THR A 67 -7.72 -13.99 4.64
C THR A 67 -7.05 -12.62 4.63
N PHE A 68 -7.32 -11.82 3.59
CA PHE A 68 -6.84 -10.45 3.47
C PHE A 68 -7.36 -9.57 4.61
N ILE A 69 -8.66 -9.65 4.91
CA ILE A 69 -9.26 -8.88 6.01
C ILE A 69 -8.60 -9.24 7.35
N ARG A 70 -8.37 -10.53 7.60
CA ARG A 70 -7.70 -11.00 8.82
C ARG A 70 -6.25 -10.52 8.90
N PHE A 71 -5.51 -10.56 7.80
CA PHE A 71 -4.15 -10.02 7.72
C PHE A 71 -4.11 -8.52 8.08
N VAL A 72 -4.99 -7.71 7.50
CA VAL A 72 -5.06 -6.27 7.79
C VAL A 72 -5.43 -6.01 9.25
N ARG A 73 -6.31 -6.81 9.86
CA ARG A 73 -6.65 -6.70 11.30
C ARG A 73 -5.43 -6.98 12.19
N LEU A 74 -4.73 -8.09 11.95
CA LEU A 74 -3.54 -8.45 12.72
C LEU A 74 -2.46 -7.36 12.68
N LEU A 75 -2.29 -6.70 11.53
CA LEU A 75 -1.34 -5.59 11.39
C LEU A 75 -1.74 -4.31 12.13
N ARG A 76 -3.02 -4.11 12.44
CA ARG A 76 -3.52 -2.94 13.19
C ARG A 76 -3.47 -3.13 14.70
N GLU A 77 -3.50 -4.37 15.17
CA GLU A 77 -3.50 -4.73 16.59
C GLU A 77 -2.08 -4.96 17.16
N SER A 78 -1.07 -5.01 16.28
CA SER A 78 0.36 -5.18 16.62
C SER A 78 1.09 -3.85 16.69
#